data_AF-A0A6J4ECH8-F1
#
_entry.id   AF-A0A6J4ECH8-F1
#
_cell.length_a   1.000
_cell.length_b   1.000
_cell.length_c   1.000
_cell.angle_alpha   90.00
_cell.angle_beta   90.00
_cell.angle_gamma   90.00
#
_symmetry.space_group_name_H-M   'P 1'
#
loop_
_entity.id
_entity.type
_entity.pdbx_description
1 polymer ?
#
loop_
_entity_poly.entity_id
_entity_poly.type
_entity_poly.pdbx_seq_one_letter_code
_entity_poly.pdbx_strand_id
1 'polypeptide(L)'
;MEQSGVVRFSKGARPERMNDFRCAPFCTQQVLAEMCGIEEITEDVVRGWVETRTIPTVKIGRRRVINLHRIRSDLEQGKTVFSAGDYANE
;
A
#
# COMPACT_ATOMS: atom_id res chain seq x y z
N MET A 1 13.37 15.16 -30.44
CA MET A 1 12.64 15.48 -29.19
C MET A 1 11.16 15.43 -29.52
N GLU A 2 10.25 14.74 -28.86
CA GLU A 2 10.17 13.59 -27.96
C GLU A 2 8.75 13.06 -28.21
N GLN A 3 8.56 11.74 -28.23
CA GLN A 3 7.24 11.14 -28.44
C GLN A 3 6.27 11.60 -27.35
N SER A 4 5.21 12.31 -27.74
CA SER A 4 4.09 12.64 -26.87
C SER A 4 3.34 11.35 -26.52
N GLY A 5 3.59 10.84 -25.33
CA GLY A 5 2.93 9.64 -24.80
C GLY A 5 1.48 9.94 -24.44
N VAL A 6 0.56 9.68 -25.37
CA VAL A 6 -0.88 9.63 -25.05
C VAL A 6 -1.16 8.35 -24.27
N VAL A 7 -1.51 8.48 -23.00
CA VAL A 7 -1.96 7.35 -22.17
C VAL A 7 -3.47 7.17 -22.35
N ARG A 8 -3.88 6.09 -22.99
CA ARG A 8 -5.30 5.69 -23.14
C ARG A 8 -5.69 4.80 -21.96
N PHE A 9 -6.57 5.27 -21.09
CA PHE A 9 -7.21 4.43 -20.07
C PHE A 9 -8.33 3.61 -20.72
N SER A 10 -8.12 2.31 -20.85
CA SER A 10 -9.09 1.38 -21.43
C SER A 10 -10.30 1.20 -20.50
N LYS A 11 -11.50 1.56 -21.00
CA LYS A 11 -12.80 1.23 -20.40
C LYS A 11 -12.97 -0.30 -20.35
N GLY A 12 -12.84 -0.90 -19.18
CA GLY A 12 -13.09 -2.35 -19.03
C GLY A 12 -12.98 -2.89 -17.61
N ALA A 13 -12.18 -2.28 -16.75
CA ALA A 13 -12.22 -2.57 -15.32
C ALA A 13 -13.40 -1.82 -14.69
N ARG A 14 -14.22 -2.49 -13.88
CA ARG A 14 -15.05 -1.78 -12.90
C ARG A 14 -14.08 -0.96 -12.07
N PRO A 15 -14.11 0.38 -12.16
CA PRO A 15 -13.18 1.19 -11.40
C PRO A 15 -13.64 1.06 -9.97
N GLU A 16 -12.95 0.24 -9.18
CA GLU A 16 -12.81 0.61 -7.79
C GLU A 16 -12.21 2.01 -7.84
N ARG A 17 -13.10 2.96 -7.55
CA ARG A 17 -12.95 4.35 -7.87
C ARG A 17 -11.65 4.85 -7.24
N MET A 18 -10.60 5.01 -8.04
CA MET A 18 -9.59 6.02 -7.76
C MET A 18 -10.24 7.40 -8.02
N ASN A 19 -11.37 7.68 -7.35
CA ASN A 19 -12.12 8.93 -7.45
C ASN A 19 -11.53 10.02 -6.55
N ASP A 20 -10.46 9.72 -5.83
CA ASP A 20 -9.88 10.66 -4.91
C ASP A 20 -8.35 10.57 -4.91
N PHE A 21 -7.70 11.61 -5.43
CA PHE A 21 -6.25 11.79 -5.29
C PHE A 21 -5.81 11.83 -3.81
N ARG A 22 -6.74 12.07 -2.87
CA ARG A 22 -6.48 12.00 -1.43
C ARG A 22 -6.35 10.57 -0.90
N CYS A 23 -6.74 9.56 -1.68
CA CYS A 23 -6.57 8.15 -1.33
C CYS A 23 -5.36 7.57 -2.05
N ALA A 24 -4.15 7.96 -1.61
CA ALA A 24 -2.92 7.39 -2.14
C ALA A 24 -2.93 5.85 -1.98
N PRO A 25 -2.75 5.07 -3.06
CA PRO A 25 -2.78 3.61 -2.98
C PRO A 25 -1.55 3.02 -2.29
N PHE A 26 -0.51 3.83 -2.09
CA PHE A 26 0.75 3.43 -1.49
C PHE A 26 1.30 4.51 -0.55
N CYS A 27 2.11 4.10 0.41
CA CYS A 27 2.91 5.02 1.23
C CYS A 27 4.29 4.44 1.56
N THR A 28 5.19 5.29 2.07
CA THR A 28 6.47 4.85 2.63
C THR A 28 6.26 4.24 4.03
N GLN A 29 7.26 3.54 4.55
CA GLN A 29 7.22 2.98 5.90
C GLN A 29 7.05 4.09 6.95
N GLN A 30 7.82 5.18 6.81
CA GLN A 30 7.68 6.38 7.65
C GLN A 30 6.26 6.95 7.63
N VAL A 31 5.65 7.13 6.46
CA VAL A 31 4.29 7.68 6.36
C VAL A 31 3.26 6.75 7.00
N LEU A 32 3.42 5.42 6.90
CA LEU A 32 2.55 4.50 7.62
C LEU A 32 2.70 4.66 9.15
N ALA A 33 3.93 4.77 9.65
CA ALA A 33 4.19 5.02 11.07
C ALA A 33 3.52 6.32 11.54
N GLU A 34 3.63 7.40 10.75
CA GLU A 34 2.95 8.68 11.01
C GLU A 34 1.42 8.54 11.04
N MET A 35 0.84 7.78 10.11
CA MET A 35 -0.60 7.49 10.08
C MET A 35 -1.08 6.67 11.29
N CYS A 36 -0.23 5.79 11.83
CA CYS A 36 -0.55 4.99 13.01
C CYS A 36 -0.37 5.74 14.34
N GLY A 37 0.18 6.95 14.31
CA GLY A 37 0.54 7.70 15.51
C GLY A 37 1.97 7.39 15.94
N ILE A 38 2.87 8.35 15.74
CA ILE A 38 4.32 8.22 15.97
C ILE A 38 4.71 7.97 17.43
N GLU A 39 3.82 8.24 18.39
CA GLU A 39 4.08 7.99 19.81
C GLU A 39 4.04 6.49 20.15
N GLU A 40 3.40 5.67 19.30
CA GLU A 40 3.22 4.23 19.53
C GLU A 40 3.90 3.36 18.46
N ILE A 41 3.95 3.82 17.21
CA ILE A 41 4.49 3.05 16.09
C ILE A 41 5.63 3.83 15.41
N THR A 42 6.85 3.29 15.46
CA THR A 42 8.02 3.86 14.78
C THR A 42 8.23 3.25 13.39
N GLU A 43 9.04 3.89 12.55
CA GLU A 43 9.41 3.35 11.24
C GLU A 43 10.09 1.98 11.34
N ASP A 44 10.90 1.73 12.38
CA ASP A 44 11.57 0.44 12.58
C ASP A 44 10.58 -0.69 12.88
N VAL A 45 9.49 -0.40 13.61
CA VAL A 45 8.40 -1.37 13.83
C VAL A 45 7.72 -1.72 12.50
N VAL A 46 7.42 -0.71 11.68
CA VAL A 46 6.87 -0.91 10.34
C VAL A 46 7.83 -1.70 9.45
N ARG A 47 9.15 -1.44 9.53
CA ARG A 47 10.16 -2.23 8.83
C ARG A 47 10.09 -3.70 9.22
N GLY A 48 9.96 -3.99 10.52
CA GLY A 48 9.74 -5.35 11.02
C GLY A 48 8.52 -6.00 10.37
N TRP A 49 7.39 -5.30 10.29
CA TRP A 49 6.18 -5.82 9.62
C TRP A 49 6.37 -6.09 8.12
N VAL A 50 7.18 -5.28 7.45
CA VAL A 50 7.54 -5.49 6.04
C VAL A 50 8.40 -6.74 5.88
N GLU A 51 9.40 -6.93 6.75
CA GLU A 51 10.32 -8.07 6.71
C GLU A 51 9.62 -9.40 7.01
N THR A 52 8.72 -9.41 8.00
CA THR A 52 7.91 -10.57 8.37
C THR A 52 6.70 -10.77 7.47
N ARG A 53 6.51 -9.91 6.46
CA ARG A 53 5.35 -9.92 5.55
C ARG A 53 4.01 -9.91 6.31
N THR A 54 3.97 -9.15 7.41
CA THR A 54 2.78 -8.90 8.23
C THR A 54 1.83 -7.93 7.55
N ILE A 55 2.34 -6.99 6.76
CA ILE A 55 1.55 -6.02 6.00
C ILE A 55 1.84 -6.14 4.50
N PRO A 56 0.86 -5.84 3.63
CA PRO A 56 1.03 -5.98 2.19
C PRO A 56 1.97 -4.90 1.66
N THR A 57 2.85 -5.29 0.73
CA THR A 57 3.79 -4.37 0.09
C THR A 57 3.84 -4.59 -1.40
N VAL A 58 4.26 -3.57 -2.14
CA VAL A 58 4.49 -3.67 -3.59
C VAL A 58 5.88 -3.15 -3.95
N LYS A 59 6.50 -3.75 -4.96
CA LYS A 59 7.78 -3.29 -5.49
C LYS A 59 7.54 -2.32 -6.64
N ILE A 60 7.94 -1.06 -6.46
CA ILE A 60 7.89 -0.03 -7.49
C ILE A 60 9.33 0.35 -7.84
N GLY A 61 9.79 -0.10 -9.02
CA GLY A 61 11.17 0.04 -9.43
C GLY A 61 12.13 -0.64 -8.44
N ARG A 62 13.00 0.16 -7.81
CA ARG A 62 13.99 -0.30 -6.81
C ARG A 62 13.52 -0.13 -5.36
N ARG A 63 12.30 0.36 -5.13
CA ARG A 63 11.77 0.61 -3.77
C ARG A 63 10.62 -0.33 -3.46
N ARG A 64 10.50 -0.71 -2.20
CA ARG A 64 9.33 -1.41 -1.65
C ARG A 64 8.51 -0.40 -0.87
N VAL A 65 7.23 -0.29 -1.19
CA VAL A 65 6.27 0.61 -0.55
C VAL A 65 5.11 -0.20 0.03
N ILE A 66 4.40 0.38 0.99
CA ILE A 66 3.24 -0.26 1.61
C ILE A 66 2.05 -0.16 0.66
N ASN A 67 1.29 -1.24 0.52
CA ASN A 67 0.07 -1.27 -0.29
C ASN A 67 -1.14 -0.89 0.58
N LEU A 68 -1.40 0.42 0.69
CA LEU A 68 -2.54 0.94 1.46
C LEU A 68 -3.89 0.49 0.88
N HIS A 69 -3.96 0.33 -0.45
CA HIS A 69 -5.18 -0.17 -1.09
C HIS A 69 -5.54 -1.57 -0.59
N ARG A 70 -4.55 -2.47 -0.48
CA ARG A 70 -4.77 -3.82 0.06
C ARG A 70 -5.16 -3.81 1.53
N ILE A 71 -4.50 -3.00 2.36
CA ILE A 71 -4.86 -2.82 3.78
C ILE A 71 -6.33 -2.41 3.89
N ARG A 72 -6.75 -1.40 3.13
CA ARG A 72 -8.14 -0.92 3.15
C ARG A 72 -9.13 -1.99 2.71
N SER A 73 -8.84 -2.70 1.63
CA SER A 73 -9.68 -3.81 1.17
C SER A 73 -9.82 -4.90 2.23
N ASP A 74 -8.74 -5.24 2.94
CA ASP A 74 -8.79 -6.27 3.98
C ASP A 74 -9.60 -5.79 5.19
N LEU A 75 -9.44 -4.52 5.61
CA LEU A 75 -10.24 -3.90 6.65
C LEU A 75 -11.74 -3.86 6.29
N GLU A 76 -12.07 -3.49 5.05
CA GLU A 76 -13.45 -3.48 4.53
C GLU A 76 -14.07 -4.89 4.48
N GLN A 77 -13.24 -5.93 4.29
CA GLN A 77 -13.64 -7.34 4.38
C GLN A 77 -13.74 -7.85 5.83
N GLY A 78 -13.48 -7.00 6.83
CA GLY A 78 -13.61 -7.33 8.25
C GLY A 78 -12.35 -7.92 8.87
N LYS A 79 -11.20 -7.87 8.20
CA LYS A 79 -9.92 -8.25 8.82
C LYS A 79 -9.59 -7.24 9.93
N THR A 80 -9.34 -7.72 11.13
CA THR A 80 -9.02 -6.88 12.30
C THR A 80 -7.60 -7.09 12.81
N VAL A 81 -6.93 -8.17 12.39
CA VAL A 81 -5.58 -8.53 12.84
C VAL A 81 -4.71 -8.85 11.63
N PHE A 82 -3.51 -8.27 11.60
CA PHE A 82 -2.46 -8.56 10.62
C PHE A 82 -1.35 -9.33 11.31
N SER A 83 -1.05 -10.54 10.84
CA SER A 83 -0.09 -11.46 11.45
C SER A 83 1.11 -11.71 10.54
N ALA A 84 2.25 -12.07 11.15
CA ALA A 84 3.45 -12.42 10.40
C ALA A 84 3.17 -13.53 9.38
N GLY A 85 3.59 -13.32 8.14
CA GLY A 85 3.40 -14.25 7.03
C GLY A 85 2.06 -14.12 6.29
N ASP A 86 1.13 -13.26 6.72
CA ASP A 86 -0.16 -13.05 6.04
C ASP A 86 0.00 -12.72 4.55
N TYR A 87 1.09 -12.05 4.19
CA TYR A 87 1.41 -11.64 2.82
C TYR A 87 2.66 -12.37 2.28
N ALA A 88 2.90 -13.61 2.73
CA ALA A 88 4.03 -14.41 2.27
C ALA A 88 3.89 -14.94 0.84
N ASN A 89 2.68 -15.03 0.32
CA ASN A 89 2.41 -15.58 -1.01
C ASN A 89 2.11 -14.51 -2.07
N GLU A 90 2.29 -13.23 -1.71
CA GLU A 90 2.31 -12.10 -2.66
C GLU A 90 3.72 -11.87 -3.24
#